data_AF-A0A354IA30-F1
#
_entry.id   AF-A0A354IA30-F1
#
_cell.length_a   1.000
_cell.length_b   1.000
_cell.length_c   1.000
_cell.angle_alpha   90.00
_cell.angle_beta   90.00
_cell.angle_gamma   90.00
#
_symmetry.space_group_name_H-M   'P 1'
#
loop_
_entity.id
_entity.type
_entity.pdbx_description
1 polymer ?
#
loop_
_entity_poly.entity_id
_entity_poly.type
_entity_poly.pdbx_seq_one_letter_code
_entity_poly.pdbx_strand_id
1 'polypeptide(L)'
;MMDFSRLYYDAYSLALFIVSHEMGSRRTMDFLEKVYAEEKGFLHPDYLQDKKTYLSDTLYWMEYLIDKDTLDAEFPVVEKDFNATGKTFVRESMMSEYPDIDLFFMFMRLRILYVDTQDYERMKLRTLLHRYGYKRRSPAIVDHINTCLIFYHIQPYLRGYERCEIEKVDIDDMITFRV
;
A
#
# COMPACT_ATOMS: atom_id res chain seq x y z
N MET A 1 -3.55 -8.82 20.64
CA MET A 1 -3.98 -9.23 19.28
C MET A 1 -3.46 -8.15 18.37
N MET A 2 -2.62 -8.47 17.38
CA MET A 2 -2.13 -7.47 16.42
C MET A 2 -3.32 -7.01 15.57
N ASP A 3 -3.53 -5.69 15.48
CA ASP A 3 -4.57 -5.10 14.65
C ASP A 3 -4.04 -4.93 13.23
N PHE A 4 -4.52 -5.77 12.32
CA PHE A 4 -4.15 -5.75 10.90
C PHE A 4 -5.11 -4.93 10.03
N SER A 5 -6.12 -4.28 10.62
CA SER A 5 -7.15 -3.54 9.86
C SER A 5 -6.56 -2.54 8.87
N ARG A 6 -5.41 -1.95 9.21
CA ARG A 6 -4.71 -0.94 8.41
C ARG A 6 -3.81 -1.49 7.30
N LEU A 7 -3.57 -2.79 7.26
CA LEU A 7 -2.72 -3.43 6.24
C LEU A 7 -3.54 -4.00 5.08
N TYR A 8 -4.86 -3.99 5.16
CA TYR A 8 -5.69 -4.38 4.03
C TYR A 8 -5.60 -3.34 2.91
N TYR A 9 -5.67 -3.81 1.67
CA TYR A 9 -5.78 -2.97 0.48
C TYR A 9 -7.14 -2.29 0.48
N ASP A 10 -7.13 -1.00 0.75
CA ASP A 10 -8.28 -0.13 0.54
C ASP A 10 -8.24 0.47 -0.88
N ALA A 11 -9.33 1.14 -1.27
CA ALA A 11 -9.44 1.74 -2.58
C ALA A 11 -8.42 2.87 -2.82
N TYR A 12 -8.11 3.64 -1.78
CA TYR A 12 -7.17 4.76 -1.86
C TYR A 12 -5.73 4.30 -2.12
N SER A 13 -5.25 3.33 -1.35
CA SER A 13 -3.90 2.76 -1.46
C SER A 13 -3.68 2.07 -2.81
N LEU A 14 -4.69 1.38 -3.35
CA LEU A 14 -4.63 0.80 -4.69
C LEU A 14 -4.63 1.88 -5.77
N ALA A 15 -5.45 2.91 -5.65
CA ALA A 15 -5.43 4.05 -6.56
C ALA A 15 -4.06 4.75 -6.57
N LEU A 16 -3.48 4.96 -5.38
CA LEU A 16 -2.14 5.54 -5.22
C LEU A 16 -1.06 4.66 -5.87
N PHE A 17 -1.17 3.34 -5.75
CA PHE A 17 -0.28 2.41 -6.44
C PHE A 17 -0.40 2.57 -7.95
N ILE A 18 -1.62 2.61 -8.49
CA ILE A 18 -1.88 2.70 -9.92
C ILE A 18 -1.34 4.01 -10.51
N VAL A 19 -1.63 5.14 -9.85
CA VAL A 19 -1.18 6.47 -10.29
C VAL A 19 0.34 6.60 -10.21
N SER A 20 0.96 6.11 -9.12
CA SER A 20 2.43 6.17 -8.96
C SER A 20 3.20 5.31 -9.97
N HIS A 21 2.55 4.35 -10.62
CA HIS A 21 3.13 3.53 -11.68
C HIS A 21 2.62 3.89 -13.08
N GLU A 22 1.93 5.02 -13.22
CA GLU A 22 1.44 5.58 -14.48
C GLU A 22 0.68 4.55 -15.33
N MET A 23 -0.14 3.70 -14.70
CA MET A 23 -0.85 2.66 -15.46
C MET A 23 -1.97 3.30 -16.30
N GLY A 24 -1.95 3.05 -17.61
CA GLY A 24 -3.05 3.42 -18.50
C GLY A 24 -4.30 2.55 -18.28
N SER A 25 -5.46 3.02 -18.72
CA SER A 25 -6.78 2.44 -18.38
C SER A 25 -6.90 0.92 -18.59
N ARG A 26 -6.34 0.37 -19.67
CA ARG A 26 -6.36 -1.09 -19.89
C ARG A 26 -5.57 -1.83 -18.82
N ARG A 27 -4.35 -1.38 -18.55
CA ARG A 27 -3.46 -1.96 -17.52
C ARG A 27 -4.08 -1.82 -16.13
N THR A 28 -4.72 -0.70 -15.85
CA THR A 28 -5.48 -0.48 -14.61
C THR A 28 -6.56 -1.54 -14.40
N MET A 29 -7.42 -1.74 -15.39
CA MET A 29 -8.50 -2.73 -15.27
C MET A 29 -7.95 -4.14 -15.13
N ASP A 30 -6.95 -4.51 -15.95
CA ASP A 30 -6.29 -5.82 -15.85
C ASP A 30 -5.65 -6.03 -14.47
N PHE A 31 -5.05 -5.00 -13.88
CA PHE A 31 -4.47 -5.03 -12.53
C PHE A 31 -5.54 -5.23 -11.46
N LEU A 32 -6.61 -4.43 -11.46
CA LEU A 32 -7.69 -4.53 -10.46
C LEU A 32 -8.40 -5.88 -10.53
N GLU A 33 -8.61 -6.42 -11.73
CA GLU A 33 -9.17 -7.75 -11.95
C GLU A 33 -8.30 -8.84 -11.33
N LYS A 34 -6.97 -8.78 -11.54
CA LYS A 34 -6.02 -9.72 -10.95
C LYS A 34 -5.97 -9.62 -9.43
N VAL A 35 -5.88 -8.41 -8.88
CA VAL A 35 -5.90 -8.20 -7.43
C VAL A 35 -7.17 -8.78 -6.82
N TYR A 36 -8.33 -8.56 -7.42
CA TYR A 36 -9.58 -9.13 -6.93
C TYR A 36 -9.63 -10.67 -7.01
N ALA A 37 -9.01 -11.27 -8.03
CA ALA A 37 -9.02 -12.71 -8.23
C ALA A 37 -7.98 -13.46 -7.38
N GLU A 38 -6.77 -12.91 -7.29
CA GLU A 38 -5.58 -13.59 -6.74
C GLU A 38 -5.26 -13.11 -5.31
N GLU A 39 -5.53 -11.84 -5.01
CA GLU A 39 -5.14 -11.17 -3.76
C GLU A 39 -6.35 -10.80 -2.89
N LYS A 40 -7.49 -11.46 -3.13
CA LYS A 40 -8.77 -11.17 -2.46
C LYS A 40 -8.67 -11.14 -0.94
N GLY A 41 -7.84 -12.00 -0.34
CA GLY A 41 -7.64 -12.08 1.11
C GLY A 41 -6.95 -10.85 1.72
N PHE A 42 -6.32 -10.01 0.89
CA PHE A 42 -5.69 -8.76 1.29
C PHE A 42 -6.59 -7.54 1.09
N LEU A 43 -7.75 -7.66 0.44
CA LEU A 43 -8.68 -6.54 0.28
C LEU A 43 -9.34 -6.18 1.61
N HIS A 44 -9.67 -4.90 1.78
CA HIS A 44 -10.48 -4.44 2.92
C HIS A 44 -11.78 -5.26 3.00
N PRO A 45 -12.24 -5.66 4.20
CA PRO A 45 -13.40 -6.55 4.38
C PRO A 45 -14.65 -6.13 3.60
N ASP A 46 -14.89 -4.83 3.47
CA ASP A 46 -16.02 -4.25 2.74
C ASP A 46 -16.05 -4.64 1.25
N TYR A 47 -14.90 -4.97 0.67
CA TYR A 47 -14.74 -5.29 -0.75
C TYR A 47 -14.81 -6.80 -1.05
N LEU A 48 -14.78 -7.67 -0.03
CA LEU A 48 -14.67 -9.12 -0.23
C LEU A 48 -15.84 -9.72 -1.01
N GLN A 49 -17.04 -9.15 -0.96
CA GLN A 49 -18.19 -9.65 -1.72
C GLN A 49 -18.73 -8.65 -2.74
N ASP A 50 -18.13 -7.46 -2.82
CA ASP A 50 -18.59 -6.39 -3.68
C ASP A 50 -17.47 -5.88 -4.58
N LYS A 51 -17.23 -6.63 -5.66
CA LYS A 51 -16.30 -6.25 -6.71
C LYS A 51 -16.66 -4.91 -7.36
N LYS A 52 -17.95 -4.58 -7.45
CA LYS A 52 -18.39 -3.36 -8.11
C LYS A 52 -17.98 -2.14 -7.30
N THR A 53 -18.22 -2.17 -6.00
CA THR A 53 -17.82 -1.10 -5.08
C THR A 53 -16.31 -0.99 -4.99
N TYR A 54 -15.59 -2.12 -4.90
CA TYR A 54 -14.13 -2.16 -5.01
C TYR A 54 -13.58 -1.42 -6.24
N LEU A 55 -14.10 -1.74 -7.43
CA LEU A 55 -13.67 -1.10 -8.68
C LEU A 55 -14.06 0.38 -8.70
N SER A 56 -15.30 0.70 -8.34
CA SER A 56 -15.83 2.06 -8.39
C SER A 56 -15.07 3.00 -7.46
N ASP A 57 -14.84 2.60 -6.21
CA ASP A 57 -14.13 3.40 -5.22
C ASP A 57 -12.67 3.61 -5.64
N THR A 58 -12.02 2.56 -6.15
CA THR A 58 -10.61 2.67 -6.59
C THR A 58 -10.48 3.62 -7.78
N LEU A 59 -11.38 3.55 -8.76
CA LEU A 59 -11.38 4.45 -9.91
C LEU A 59 -11.70 5.90 -9.50
N TYR A 60 -12.62 6.11 -8.55
CA TYR A 60 -12.89 7.42 -7.97
C TYR A 60 -11.62 8.03 -7.36
N TRP A 61 -10.90 7.26 -6.53
CA TRP A 61 -9.66 7.75 -5.92
C TRP A 61 -8.56 8.00 -6.95
N MET A 62 -8.50 7.24 -8.04
CA MET A 62 -7.55 7.51 -9.11
C MET A 62 -7.80 8.84 -9.79
N GLU A 63 -9.06 9.13 -10.15
CA GLU A 63 -9.45 10.41 -10.74
C GLU A 63 -9.12 11.55 -9.79
N TYR A 64 -9.44 11.37 -8.50
CA TYR A 64 -9.06 12.31 -7.45
C TYR A 64 -7.55 12.57 -7.36
N LEU A 65 -6.72 11.53 -7.37
CA LEU A 65 -5.27 11.66 -7.24
C LEU A 65 -4.60 12.28 -8.48
N ILE A 66 -5.13 12.04 -9.67
CA ILE A 66 -4.61 12.61 -10.93
C ILE A 66 -4.82 14.12 -10.97
N ASP A 67 -5.99 14.58 -10.51
CA ASP A 67 -6.38 15.99 -10.58
C ASP A 67 -6.43 16.65 -9.19
N LYS A 68 -5.59 16.16 -8.28
CA LYS A 68 -5.65 16.49 -6.85
C LYS A 68 -5.71 17.98 -6.58
N ASP A 69 -4.85 18.78 -7.24
CA ASP A 69 -4.79 20.22 -7.01
C ASP A 69 -6.07 20.95 -7.47
N THR A 70 -6.73 20.47 -8.53
CA THR A 70 -7.98 21.03 -9.04
C THR A 70 -9.16 20.56 -8.17
N LEU A 71 -9.22 19.27 -7.83
CA LEU A 71 -10.30 18.68 -7.04
C LEU A 71 -10.25 19.12 -5.56
N ASP A 72 -9.05 19.28 -4.98
CA ASP A 72 -8.87 19.86 -3.65
C ASP A 72 -9.40 21.29 -3.56
N ALA A 73 -9.33 22.05 -4.66
CA ALA A 73 -9.89 23.40 -4.77
C ALA A 73 -11.43 23.40 -4.88
N GLU A 74 -12.03 22.31 -5.36
CA GLU A 74 -13.49 22.15 -5.49
C GLU A 74 -14.14 21.60 -4.20
N PHE A 75 -13.39 20.92 -3.34
CA PHE A 75 -13.91 20.32 -2.11
C PHE A 75 -14.67 21.26 -1.16
N PRO A 76 -14.25 22.53 -0.94
CA PRO A 76 -15.03 23.44 -0.11
C PRO A 76 -16.44 23.72 -0.65
N VAL A 77 -16.61 23.64 -1.97
CA VAL A 77 -17.92 23.83 -2.64
C VAL A 77 -18.74 22.55 -2.51
N VAL A 78 -18.14 21.39 -2.74
CA VAL A 78 -18.80 20.09 -2.63
C VAL A 78 -19.22 19.79 -1.19
N GLU A 79 -18.36 20.05 -0.20
CA GLU A 79 -18.66 19.92 1.23
C GLU A 79 -19.85 20.80 1.63
N LYS A 80 -19.91 22.04 1.11
CA LYS A 80 -21.02 22.96 1.34
C LYS A 80 -22.33 22.44 0.75
N ASP A 81 -22.30 21.85 -0.44
CA ASP A 81 -23.50 21.30 -1.10
C ASP A 81 -23.99 19.99 -0.45
N PHE A 82 -23.08 19.14 0.02
CA PHE A 82 -23.41 17.96 0.82
C PHE A 82 -24.07 18.35 2.14
N ASN A 83 -23.46 19.29 2.87
CA ASN A 83 -24.01 19.80 4.12
C ASN A 83 -25.38 20.47 3.90
N ALA A 84 -25.58 21.19 2.78
CA ALA A 84 -26.86 21.80 2.42
C ALA A 84 -27.95 20.77 2.08
N THR A 85 -27.57 19.58 1.64
CA THR A 85 -28.51 18.46 1.37
C THR A 85 -28.68 17.51 2.56
N GLY A 86 -28.13 17.85 3.73
CA GLY A 86 -28.21 17.04 4.95
C GLY A 86 -27.35 15.78 4.92
N LYS A 87 -26.41 15.68 3.99
CA LYS A 87 -25.45 14.58 3.86
C LYS A 87 -24.10 14.99 4.44
N THR A 88 -23.44 14.10 5.17
CA THR A 88 -22.10 14.36 5.71
C THR A 88 -21.05 14.07 4.66
N PHE A 89 -20.22 15.06 4.34
CA PHE A 89 -19.02 14.86 3.54
C PHE A 89 -17.94 14.23 4.44
N VAL A 90 -17.57 12.98 4.18
CA VAL A 90 -16.50 12.29 4.92
C VAL A 90 -15.18 12.62 4.24
N ARG A 91 -14.35 13.40 4.91
CA ARG A 91 -12.95 13.58 4.52
C ARG A 91 -12.18 12.40 5.14
N GLU A 92 -11.73 11.43 4.35
CA GLU A 92 -10.95 10.29 4.87
C GLU A 92 -9.66 10.80 5.56
N SER A 93 -9.71 10.91 6.88
CA SER A 93 -8.53 11.08 7.73
C SER A 93 -8.19 9.72 8.36
N MET A 94 -7.42 8.91 7.66
CA MET A 94 -6.85 7.68 8.21
C MET A 94 -5.34 7.67 7.95
N MET A 95 -4.62 8.54 8.65
CA MET A 95 -3.16 8.46 8.69
C MET A 95 -2.76 7.67 9.94
N SER A 96 -2.21 6.47 9.74
CA SER A 96 -1.52 5.64 10.74
C SER A 96 -0.39 6.45 11.41
N GLU A 97 0.20 5.94 12.50
CA GLU A 97 1.44 6.51 13.06
C GLU A 97 2.63 6.27 12.11
N TYR A 98 2.51 5.26 11.22
CA TYR A 98 3.50 4.89 10.21
C TYR A 98 2.90 4.60 8.82
N PRO A 99 2.05 5.48 8.26
CA PRO A 99 1.26 5.17 7.06
C PRO A 99 2.16 4.89 5.84
N ASP A 100 3.31 5.53 5.81
CA ASP A 100 4.24 5.42 4.69
C ASP A 100 4.95 4.06 4.62
N ILE A 101 5.19 3.40 5.78
CA ILE A 101 5.85 2.08 5.81
C ILE A 101 4.85 0.94 5.60
N ASP A 102 3.60 1.08 6.04
CA ASP A 102 2.52 0.14 5.74
C ASP A 102 2.32 0.05 4.21
N LEU A 103 2.19 1.22 3.57
CA LEU A 103 2.08 1.35 2.11
C LEU A 103 3.32 0.83 1.38
N PHE A 104 4.51 0.98 1.97
CA PHE A 104 5.75 0.48 1.37
C PHE A 104 5.69 -1.03 1.08
N PHE A 105 5.30 -1.83 2.07
CA PHE A 105 5.29 -3.28 1.94
C PHE A 105 4.12 -3.77 1.10
N MET A 106 2.96 -3.11 1.17
CA MET A 106 1.88 -3.33 0.22
C MET A 106 2.38 -3.11 -1.22
N PHE A 107 3.01 -1.96 -1.48
CA PHE A 107 3.48 -1.62 -2.82
C PHE A 107 4.60 -2.55 -3.28
N MET A 108 5.46 -2.99 -2.36
CA MET A 108 6.50 -3.99 -2.66
C MET A 108 5.88 -5.31 -3.14
N ARG A 109 4.90 -5.83 -2.41
CA ARG A 109 4.19 -7.05 -2.82
C ARG A 109 3.55 -6.88 -4.20
N LEU A 110 2.81 -5.78 -4.41
CA LEU A 110 2.14 -5.51 -5.67
C LEU A 110 3.13 -5.30 -6.84
N ARG A 111 4.28 -4.69 -6.59
CA ARG A 111 5.35 -4.56 -7.61
C ARG A 111 5.91 -5.92 -7.99
N ILE A 112 6.31 -6.73 -7.01
CA ILE A 112 6.83 -8.09 -7.22
C ILE A 112 5.85 -8.94 -8.02
N LEU A 113 4.54 -8.83 -7.74
CA LEU A 113 3.52 -9.65 -8.39
C LEU A 113 3.11 -9.14 -9.79
N TYR A 114 3.02 -7.83 -9.99
CA TYR A 114 2.29 -7.26 -11.14
C TYR A 114 3.05 -6.23 -11.98
N VAL A 115 4.22 -5.77 -11.54
CA VAL A 115 4.95 -4.69 -12.21
C VAL A 115 6.36 -5.11 -12.59
N ASP A 116 7.10 -5.66 -11.65
CA ASP A 116 8.51 -5.96 -11.84
C ASP A 116 8.69 -7.16 -12.77
N THR A 117 9.75 -7.12 -13.56
CA THR A 117 10.16 -8.25 -14.41
C THR A 117 10.82 -9.37 -13.59
N GLN A 118 11.19 -9.06 -12.36
CA GLN A 118 11.85 -9.96 -11.42
C GLN A 118 10.87 -10.25 -10.28
N ASP A 119 10.88 -11.50 -9.80
CA ASP A 119 10.01 -11.98 -8.72
C ASP A 119 10.52 -11.59 -7.32
N TYR A 120 11.25 -10.48 -7.22
CA TYR A 120 11.86 -9.99 -5.99
C TYR A 120 12.22 -8.50 -6.05
N GLU A 121 12.32 -7.89 -4.87
CA GLU A 121 12.94 -6.57 -4.70
C GLU A 121 14.20 -6.66 -3.83
N ARG A 122 15.20 -5.81 -4.10
CA ARG A 122 16.45 -5.77 -3.32
C ARG A 122 16.76 -4.38 -2.83
N MET A 123 17.05 -4.27 -1.54
CA MET A 123 17.56 -3.04 -0.95
C MET A 123 18.31 -3.29 0.35
N LYS A 124 19.10 -2.29 0.76
CA LYS A 124 19.69 -2.27 2.09
C LYS A 124 18.65 -1.91 3.14
N LEU A 125 18.75 -2.48 4.34
CA LEU A 125 17.90 -2.08 5.47
C LEU A 125 18.05 -0.59 5.78
N ARG A 126 19.27 -0.04 5.63
CA ARG A 126 19.53 1.40 5.76
C ARG A 126 18.65 2.23 4.82
N THR A 127 18.51 1.81 3.58
CA THR A 127 17.73 2.52 2.56
C THR A 127 16.25 2.52 2.93
N LEU A 128 15.73 1.39 3.39
CA LEU A 128 14.36 1.28 3.90
C LEU A 128 14.13 2.24 5.07
N LEU A 129 14.96 2.15 6.11
CA LEU A 129 14.83 2.97 7.32
C LEU A 129 14.95 4.46 7.00
N HIS A 130 15.93 4.85 6.19
CA HIS A 130 16.16 6.25 5.84
C HIS A 130 15.02 6.86 5.02
N ARG A 131 14.42 6.09 4.09
CA ARG A 131 13.29 6.53 3.27
C ARG A 131 12.09 6.97 4.12
N TYR A 132 11.90 6.34 5.27
CA TYR A 132 10.81 6.63 6.20
C TYR A 132 11.24 7.42 7.44
N GLY A 133 12.38 8.13 7.35
CA GLY A 133 12.83 9.06 8.39
C GLY A 133 13.50 8.41 9.60
N TYR A 134 13.69 7.08 9.61
CA TYR A 134 14.33 6.39 10.71
C TYR A 134 15.85 6.41 10.58
N LYS A 135 16.50 7.00 11.58
CA LYS A 135 17.98 7.05 11.67
C LYS A 135 18.60 5.78 12.24
N ARG A 136 17.82 4.97 12.98
CA ARG A 136 18.28 3.79 13.70
C ARG A 136 17.22 2.69 13.70
N ARG A 137 17.66 1.44 13.79
CA ARG A 137 16.81 0.29 14.04
C ARG A 137 16.38 0.29 15.52
N SER A 138 15.12 0.62 15.79
CA SER A 138 14.50 0.42 17.11
C SER A 138 13.74 -0.92 17.15
N PRO A 139 13.52 -1.51 18.34
CA PRO A 139 12.68 -2.70 18.45
C PRO A 139 11.26 -2.48 17.88
N ALA A 140 10.67 -1.30 18.11
CA ALA A 140 9.33 -0.99 17.62
C ALA A 140 9.22 -0.96 16.09
N ILE A 141 10.20 -0.35 15.38
CA ILE A 141 10.16 -0.32 13.91
C ILE A 141 10.42 -1.70 13.31
N VAL A 142 11.25 -2.51 13.97
CA VAL A 142 11.51 -3.90 13.58
C VAL A 142 10.26 -4.74 13.73
N ASP A 143 9.59 -4.69 14.89
CA ASP A 143 8.35 -5.42 15.14
C ASP A 143 7.29 -5.05 14.11
N HIS A 144 7.22 -3.77 13.74
CA HIS A 144 6.30 -3.28 12.74
C HIS A 144 6.64 -3.75 11.31
N ILE A 145 7.93 -3.71 10.92
CA ILE A 145 8.41 -4.30 9.65
C ILE A 145 8.05 -5.79 9.60
N ASN A 146 8.33 -6.53 10.66
CA ASN A 146 8.01 -7.96 10.72
C ASN A 146 6.50 -8.22 10.64
N THR A 147 5.69 -7.37 11.25
CA THR A 147 4.22 -7.41 11.14
C THR A 147 3.79 -7.29 9.67
N CYS A 148 4.36 -6.32 8.94
CA CYS A 148 4.09 -6.15 7.51
C CYS A 148 4.58 -7.34 6.67
N LEU A 149 5.81 -7.84 6.92
CA LEU A 149 6.36 -8.99 6.22
C LEU A 149 5.51 -10.25 6.41
N ILE A 150 5.05 -10.51 7.64
CA ILE A 150 4.18 -11.65 7.95
C ILE A 150 2.83 -11.49 7.24
N PHE A 151 2.20 -10.32 7.38
CA PHE A 151 0.89 -10.05 6.81
C PHE A 151 0.94 -10.22 5.29
N TYR A 152 1.81 -9.49 4.60
CA TYR A 152 1.94 -9.55 3.14
C TYR A 152 2.71 -10.78 2.62
N HIS A 153 3.00 -11.77 3.47
CA HIS A 153 3.75 -12.97 3.10
C HIS A 153 5.06 -12.68 2.34
N ILE A 154 5.76 -11.62 2.74
CA ILE A 154 7.04 -11.23 2.15
C ILE A 154 8.15 -11.88 2.96
N GLN A 155 8.96 -12.73 2.32
CA GLN A 155 10.09 -13.40 2.94
C GLN A 155 11.41 -12.68 2.59
N PRO A 156 12.17 -12.19 3.59
CA PRO A 156 13.49 -11.62 3.37
C PRO A 156 14.60 -12.69 3.31
N TYR A 157 15.57 -12.45 2.43
CA TYR A 157 16.75 -13.30 2.20
C TYR A 157 18.02 -12.46 2.08
N LEU A 158 19.14 -13.01 2.54
CA LEU A 158 20.49 -12.55 2.20
C LEU A 158 20.98 -13.22 0.90
N ARG A 159 22.23 -12.91 0.54
CA ARG A 159 22.88 -13.49 -0.64
C ARG A 159 22.89 -15.01 -0.55
N GLY A 160 22.60 -15.68 -1.68
CA GLY A 160 22.58 -17.14 -1.75
C GLY A 160 21.27 -17.77 -1.28
N TYR A 161 20.18 -17.00 -1.21
CA TYR A 161 18.86 -17.47 -0.78
C TYR A 161 18.82 -17.94 0.67
N GLU A 162 19.69 -17.38 1.51
CA GLU A 162 19.67 -17.62 2.95
C GLU A 162 18.56 -16.78 3.58
N ARG A 163 17.55 -17.42 4.18
CA ARG A 163 16.50 -16.71 4.92
C ARG A 163 17.11 -15.91 6.06
N CYS A 164 16.66 -14.68 6.24
CA CYS A 164 17.19 -13.82 7.30
C CYS A 164 16.09 -13.21 8.16
N GLU A 165 16.47 -12.81 9.37
CA GLU A 165 15.64 -12.08 10.32
C GLU A 165 16.06 -10.60 10.31
N ILE A 166 15.11 -9.68 10.17
CA ILE A 166 15.39 -8.23 10.08
C ILE A 166 16.10 -7.72 11.35
N GLU A 167 15.87 -8.35 12.50
CA GLU A 167 16.57 -8.09 13.77
C GLU A 167 18.07 -8.35 13.71
N LYS A 168 18.51 -9.31 12.90
CA LYS A 168 19.85 -9.90 12.97
C LYS A 168 20.78 -9.43 11.86
N VAL A 169 20.23 -9.01 10.73
CA VAL A 169 21.01 -8.49 9.58
C VAL A 169 21.72 -7.17 9.93
N ASP A 170 22.85 -6.92 9.28
CA ASP A 170 23.50 -5.61 9.33
C ASP A 170 22.66 -4.58 8.55
N ILE A 171 22.70 -3.31 8.96
CA ILE A 171 21.95 -2.25 8.30
C ILE A 171 22.38 -2.04 6.84
N ASP A 172 23.64 -2.40 6.52
CA ASP A 172 24.23 -2.28 5.19
C ASP A 172 24.10 -3.56 4.34
N ASP A 173 23.56 -4.64 4.90
CA ASP A 173 23.29 -5.86 4.16
C ASP A 173 22.25 -5.64 3.07
N MET A 174 22.49 -6.22 1.90
CA MET A 174 21.54 -6.22 0.81
C MET A 174 20.52 -7.33 1.02
N ILE A 175 19.30 -6.95 1.36
CA ILE A 175 18.18 -7.86 1.61
C ILE A 175 17.40 -8.02 0.31
N THR A 176 17.01 -9.26 0.03
CA THR A 176 16.14 -9.65 -1.09
C THR A 176 14.79 -10.03 -0.53
N PHE A 177 13.74 -9.30 -0.90
CA PHE A 177 12.36 -9.53 -0.52
C PHE A 177 11.64 -10.28 -1.63
N ARG A 178 10.93 -11.36 -1.28
CA ARG A 178 10.18 -12.22 -2.21
C ARG A 178 8.80 -12.50 -1.64
N VAL A 179 7.83 -12.69 -2.53
CA VAL A 179 6.45 -13.10 -2.22
C VAL A 179 6.29 -14.60 -2.48
#